data_AF-A0A2S5W7L5-F1
#
_entry.id   AF-A0A2S5W7L5-F1
#
_cell.length_a   1.000
_cell.length_b   1.000
_cell.length_c   1.000
_cell.angle_alpha   90.00
_cell.angle_beta   90.00
_cell.angle_gamma   90.00
#
_symmetry.space_group_name_H-M   'P 1'
#
loop_
_entity.id
_entity.type
_entity.pdbx_description
1 polymer ?
#
loop_
_entity_poly.entity_id
_entity_poly.type
_entity_poly.pdbx_seq_one_letter_code
_entity_poly.pdbx_strand_id
1 'polypeptide(L)' 'MSAADKIQNAAQDLAGKAKEAVGNITNDDSKVAEGKADQAGASAKKAGENVKDVFKN' A
#
# COMPACT_ATOMS: atom_id res chain seq x y z
N MET A 1 10.31 -11.92 -8.21
CA MET A 1 10.12 -10.50 -7.85
C MET A 1 11.44 -9.77 -7.96
N SER A 2 11.49 -8.69 -8.73
CA SER A 2 12.72 -7.94 -9.04
C SER A 2 13.05 -6.92 -7.94
N ALA A 3 14.28 -6.39 -7.90
CA ALA A 3 14.67 -5.34 -6.95
C ALA A 3 13.81 -4.07 -7.11
N ALA A 4 13.38 -3.80 -8.34
CA ALA A 4 12.46 -2.71 -8.66
C ALA A 4 11.10 -2.86 -7.95
N ASP A 5 10.52 -4.07 -7.90
CA ASP A 5 9.23 -4.32 -7.24
C ASP A 5 9.29 -4.08 -5.73
N LYS A 6 10.43 -4.41 -5.11
CA LYS A 6 10.65 -4.18 -3.68
C LYS A 6 10.78 -2.68 -3.38
N ILE A 7 11.52 -1.96 -4.22
CA ILE A 7 11.69 -0.50 -4.09
C ILE A 7 10.35 0.21 -4.30
N GLN A 8 9.58 -0.19 -5.32
CA GLN A 8 8.28 0.41 -5.59
C GLN A 8 7.27 0.17 -4.46
N ASN A 9 7.23 -1.05 -3.90
CA ASN A 9 6.42 -1.33 -2.71
C ASN A 9 6.84 -0.47 -1.51
N ALA A 10 8.15 -0.38 -1.24
CA ALA A 10 8.65 0.43 -0.13
C ALA A 10 8.35 1.93 -0.33
N ALA A 11 8.41 2.43 -1.56
CA ALA A 11 8.06 3.80 -1.90
C ALA A 11 6.56 4.07 -1.70
N GLN A 12 5.69 3.13 -2.07
CA GLN A 12 4.25 3.23 -1.82
C GLN A 12 3.92 3.20 -0.33
N ASP A 13 4.58 2.35 0.46
CA ASP A 13 4.43 2.34 1.93
C ASP A 13 4.87 3.66 2.55
N LEU A 14 6.00 4.22 2.10
CA LEU A 14 6.50 5.51 2.56
C LEU A 14 5.54 6.65 2.21
N ALA A 15 5.01 6.66 0.98
CA ALA A 15 4.04 7.64 0.53
C ALA A 15 2.72 7.55 1.31
N GLY A 16 2.23 6.33 1.58
CA GLY A 16 1.04 6.11 2.40
C GLY A 16 1.20 6.60 3.83
N LYS A 17 2.33 6.27 4.48
CA LYS A 17 2.66 6.78 5.82
C LYS A 17 2.82 8.30 5.85
N ALA A 18 3.40 8.88 4.80
CA ALA A 18 3.50 10.33 4.67
C ALA A 18 2.12 10.99 4.54
N LYS A 19 1.20 10.43 3.74
CA LYS A 19 -0.19 10.90 3.65
C LYS A 19 -0.91 10.80 5.01
N GLU A 20 -0.77 9.70 5.73
CA GLU A 20 -1.35 9.55 7.08
C GLU A 20 -0.77 10.57 8.06
N ALA A 21 0.55 10.75 8.08
CA ALA A 21 1.21 11.71 8.95
C ALA A 21 0.78 13.15 8.65
N VAL A 22 0.75 13.53 7.37
CA VAL A 22 0.28 14.85 6.93
C VAL A 22 -1.19 15.04 7.27
N GLY A 23 -2.05 14.05 7.00
CA GLY A 23 -3.47 14.09 7.32
C GLY A 23 -3.73 14.26 8.82
N ASN A 24 -3.00 13.53 9.67
CA ASN A 24 -3.08 13.68 11.12
C ASN A 24 -2.63 15.08 11.59
N ILE A 25 -1.58 15.64 10.98
CA ILE A 25 -1.09 16.98 11.33
C ILE A 25 -2.07 18.08 10.88
N THR A 26 -2.71 17.90 9.72
CA THR A 26 -3.64 18.89 9.15
C THR A 26 -5.09 18.68 9.59
N ASN A 27 -5.40 17.71 10.47
CA ASN A 27 -6.77 17.27 10.79
C ASN A 27 -7.60 16.97 9.52
N ASP A 28 -6.95 16.39 8.52
CA ASP A 28 -7.56 16.02 7.25
C ASP A 28 -7.78 14.50 7.22
N ASP A 29 -8.90 14.08 7.79
CA ASP A 29 -9.34 12.67 7.85
C ASP A 29 -9.42 12.01 6.47
N SER A 30 -9.63 12.80 5.41
CA SER A 30 -9.66 12.31 4.03
C SER A 30 -8.30 11.74 3.61
N LYS A 31 -7.20 12.42 3.95
CA LYS A 31 -5.84 11.95 3.62
C LYS A 31 -5.42 10.72 4.40
N VAL A 32 -5.86 10.62 5.66
CA VAL A 32 -5.65 9.42 6.49
C VAL A 32 -6.44 8.23 5.92
N ALA A 33 -7.70 8.45 5.54
CA ALA A 33 -8.54 7.44 4.93
C ALA A 33 -7.98 6.96 3.59
N GLU A 34 -7.49 7.87 2.74
CA GLU A 34 -6.80 7.54 1.48
C GLU A 34 -5.57 6.66 1.72
N GLY A 35 -4.70 7.05 2.66
CA GLY A 35 -3.49 6.29 2.98
C GLY A 35 -3.79 4.86 3.44
N LYS A 36 -4.81 4.69 4.28
CA LYS A 36 -5.29 3.37 4.71
C LYS A 36 -5.94 2.56 3.59
N ALA A 37 -6.72 3.20 2.73
CA ALA A 37 -7.35 2.55 1.59
C ALA A 37 -6.30 2.04 0.58
N ASP A 38 -5.28 2.85 0.29
CA ASP A 38 -4.16 2.46 -0.58
C ASP A 38 -3.39 1.25 0.01
N GLN A 39 -3.10 1.25 1.31
CA GLN A 39 -2.45 0.12 1.99
C GLN A 39 -3.30 -1.15 1.98
N ALA A 40 -4.61 -1.03 2.22
CA ALA A 40 -5.54 -2.14 2.20
C ALA A 40 -5.65 -2.75 0.80
N GLY A 41 -5.77 -1.90 -0.24
CA GLY A 41 -5.81 -2.33 -1.64
C GLY A 41 -4.52 -3.02 -2.08
N ALA A 42 -3.36 -2.50 -1.67
CA ALA A 42 -2.06 -3.13 -1.95
C ALA A 42 -1.93 -4.51 -1.29
N SER A 43 -2.37 -4.62 -0.03
CA SER A 43 -2.38 -5.89 0.71
C SER A 43 -3.31 -6.91 0.08
N ALA A 44 -4.50 -6.49 -0.33
CA ALA A 44 -5.48 -7.33 -1.02
C ALA A 44 -4.96 -7.81 -2.39
N LYS A 45 -4.29 -6.94 -3.16
CA LYS A 45 -3.63 -7.32 -4.42
C LYS A 45 -2.56 -8.38 -4.20
N LYS A 46 -1.66 -8.18 -3.22
CA LYS A 46 -0.62 -9.16 -2.87
C LYS A 46 -1.22 -10.50 -2.46
N ALA A 47 -2.27 -10.49 -1.64
CA ALA A 47 -2.95 -11.72 -1.24
C ALA A 47 -3.60 -12.43 -2.43
N GLY A 48 -4.29 -11.70 -3.31
CA GLY A 48 -4.89 -12.25 -4.52
C GLY A 48 -3.87 -12.79 -5.51
N GLU A 49 -2.75 -12.09 -5.71
CA GLU A 49 -1.64 -12.57 -6.53
C GLU A 49 -1.00 -13.83 -5.94
N ASN A 50 -0.71 -13.86 -4.63
CA ASN A 50 -0.18 -15.06 -3.96
C ASN A 50 -1.11 -16.26 -4.12
N VAL A 51 -2.41 -16.07 -3.91
CA VAL A 51 -3.41 -17.13 -4.10
C VAL A 51 -3.40 -17.61 -5.55
N LYS A 52 -3.43 -16.69 -6.52
CA LYS A 52 -3.43 -17.02 -7.94
C LYS A 52 -2.15 -17.74 -8.38
N ASP A 53 -1.00 -17.38 -7.82
CA ASP A 53 0.30 -18.02 -8.10
C ASP A 53 0.35 -19.45 -7.56
N VAL A 54 -0.23 -19.68 -6.37
CA VAL A 54 -0.37 -21.02 -5.77
C VAL A 54 -1.29 -21.91 -6.61
N PHE A 55 -2.36 -21.36 -7.21
CA PHE A 55 -3.28 -22.11 -8.06
C PHE A 55 -2.85 -22.25 -9.53
N LYS A 56 -1.83 -21.50 -9.98
CA LYS A 56 -1.30 -21.57 -11.35
C LYS A 56 -0.08 -22.50 -11.49
N ASN A 57 0.46 -23.01 -10.39
CA ASN A 57 1.48 -24.05 -10.37
C ASN A 57 0.88 -25.45 -10.20
#